data_AF-K0RKY9-F1
#
_entry.id   AF-K0RKY9-F1
#
_cell.length_a   1.000
_cell.length_b   1.000
_cell.length_c   1.000
_cell.angle_alpha   90.00
_cell.angle_beta   90.00
_cell.angle_gamma   90.00
#
_symmetry.space_group_name_H-M   'P 1'
#
loop_
_entity.id
_entity.type
_entity.pdbx_description
1 polymer ?
#
loop_
_entity_poly.entity_id
_entity_poly.type
_entity_poly.pdbx_seq_one_letter_code
_entity_poly.pdbx_strand_id
1 'polypeptide(L)'
;MGDMTLGESEYGDLSLATADVISGRNSCSYEPPSKIGKHPSESEVGIEYPFSTDEFLKETYKNPWGEMRFGKILEDLDALAGNIAFEHVEGNPLIVTAGVDRIRLRERPNIGADQQLSGRV
;
A
#
# COMPACT_ATOMS: atom_id res chain seq x y z
N MET A 1 -6.12 35.80 -48.84
CA MET A 1 -5.42 34.58 -49.29
C MET A 1 -4.72 33.97 -48.09
N GLY A 2 -4.98 32.70 -47.80
CA GLY A 2 -4.30 31.93 -46.76
C GLY A 2 -5.23 31.01 -45.97
N ASP A 3 -5.94 30.13 -46.66
CA ASP A 3 -6.56 28.95 -46.05
C ASP A 3 -5.44 27.94 -45.76
N MET A 4 -5.28 27.52 -44.50
CA MET A 4 -4.33 26.49 -44.11
C MET A 4 -5.12 25.27 -43.63
N THR A 5 -5.43 24.41 -44.58
CA THR A 5 -5.94 23.07 -44.34
C THR A 5 -4.88 22.22 -43.65
N LEU A 6 -5.12 21.87 -42.38
CA LEU A 6 -4.34 20.87 -41.68
C LEU A 6 -4.65 19.50 -42.29
N GLY A 7 -3.63 18.91 -42.91
CA GLY A 7 -3.69 17.60 -43.54
C GLY A 7 -4.14 16.53 -42.56
N GLU A 8 -5.10 15.72 -42.99
CA GLU A 8 -5.52 14.50 -42.34
C GLU A 8 -4.34 13.52 -42.31
N SER A 9 -3.68 13.39 -41.15
CA SER A 9 -2.80 12.26 -40.93
C SER A 9 -3.67 11.04 -40.65
N GLU A 10 -3.72 10.09 -41.59
CA GLU A 10 -4.27 8.76 -41.38
C GLU A 10 -3.54 8.07 -40.22
N TYR A 11 -4.11 8.17 -39.02
CA TYR A 11 -3.72 7.35 -37.89
C TYR A 11 -4.24 5.94 -38.18
N GLY A 12 -3.35 5.05 -38.63
CA GLY A 12 -3.71 3.67 -38.96
C GLY A 12 -4.41 2.95 -37.79
N ASP A 13 -5.29 2.00 -38.14
CA ASP A 13 -6.18 1.22 -37.26
C ASP A 13 -5.54 0.65 -35.98
N LEU A 14 -4.22 0.49 -35.97
CA LEU A 14 -3.45 0.07 -34.80
C LEU A 14 -3.54 1.07 -33.64
N SER A 15 -3.69 2.37 -33.92
CA SER A 15 -3.82 3.42 -32.90
C SER A 15 -5.17 3.39 -32.20
N LEU A 16 -6.25 3.17 -32.96
CA LEU A 16 -7.61 3.02 -32.45
C LEU A 16 -7.75 1.72 -31.65
N ALA A 17 -7.24 0.60 -32.16
CA ALA A 17 -7.23 -0.67 -31.42
C ALA A 17 -6.38 -0.60 -30.14
N THR A 18 -5.25 0.13 -30.17
CA THR A 18 -4.45 0.37 -28.96
C THR A 18 -5.18 1.28 -27.97
N ALA A 19 -5.88 2.31 -28.46
CA ALA A 19 -6.69 3.20 -27.62
C ALA A 19 -7.88 2.45 -26.97
N ASP A 20 -8.51 1.51 -27.67
CA ASP A 20 -9.57 0.65 -27.15
C ASP A 20 -9.05 -0.32 -26.07
N VAL A 21 -7.85 -0.88 -26.28
CA VAL A 21 -7.19 -1.74 -25.26
C VAL A 21 -6.77 -0.94 -24.03
N ILE A 22 -6.36 0.32 -24.20
CA ILE A 22 -6.03 1.23 -23.09
C ILE A 22 -7.29 1.69 -22.35
N SER A 23 -8.37 2.02 -23.07
CA SER A 23 -9.64 2.47 -22.48
C SER A 23 -10.48 1.33 -21.89
N GLY A 24 -10.25 0.08 -22.31
CA GLY A 24 -10.85 -1.13 -21.73
C GLY A 24 -10.27 -1.55 -20.38
N ARG A 25 -9.17 -0.94 -19.90
CA ARG A 25 -8.74 -1.06 -18.51
C ARG A 25 -9.46 0.01 -17.69
N ASN A 26 -10.61 -0.38 -17.13
CA ASN A 26 -11.37 0.31 -16.08
C ASN A 26 -10.92 1.74 -15.80
N SER A 27 -11.66 2.73 -16.30
CA SER A 27 -11.74 4.02 -15.65
C SER A 27 -12.30 3.79 -14.25
N CYS A 28 -11.43 3.51 -13.29
CA CYS A 28 -11.77 3.46 -11.89
C CYS A 28 -12.11 4.90 -11.50
N SER A 29 -13.39 5.27 -11.58
CA SER A 29 -13.85 6.59 -11.19
C SER A 29 -13.55 6.74 -9.70
N TYR A 30 -12.65 7.66 -9.36
CA TYR A 30 -12.38 8.00 -7.97
C TYR A 30 -13.67 8.51 -7.33
N GLU A 31 -14.22 7.72 -6.41
CA GLU A 31 -15.32 8.14 -5.55
C GLU A 31 -14.73 8.86 -4.33
N PRO A 32 -15.15 10.10 -4.04
CA PRO A 32 -14.66 10.81 -2.87
C PRO A 32 -15.16 10.11 -1.59
N PRO A 33 -14.36 10.10 -0.51
CA PRO A 33 -14.73 9.46 0.75
C PRO A 33 -16.08 10.00 1.28
N SER A 34 -16.84 9.14 1.94
CA SER A 34 -18.10 9.52 2.57
C SER A 34 -17.88 10.59 3.65
N LYS A 35 -18.92 11.40 3.89
CA LYS A 35 -18.89 12.45 4.92
C LYS A 35 -19.06 11.90 6.35
N ILE A 36 -19.42 10.62 6.47
CA ILE A 36 -19.60 9.92 7.74
C ILE A 36 -18.41 8.99 7.85
N GLY A 37 -17.35 9.43 8.55
CA GLY A 37 -16.17 8.61 8.73
C GLY A 37 -16.49 7.29 9.46
N LYS A 38 -15.81 6.21 9.08
CA LYS A 38 -15.92 4.93 9.77
C LYS A 38 -15.40 5.03 11.20
N HIS A 39 -15.90 4.18 12.09
CA HIS A 39 -15.34 4.10 13.43
C HIS A 39 -13.92 3.49 13.37
N PRO A 40 -12.93 3.99 14.15
CA PRO A 40 -11.59 3.41 14.29
C PRO A 40 -11.50 1.87 14.31
N SER A 41 -12.38 1.21 15.07
CA SER A 41 -12.38 -0.24 15.21
C SER A 41 -12.72 -0.99 13.91
N GLU A 42 -13.33 -0.33 12.93
CA GLU A 42 -13.65 -0.91 11.64
C GLU A 42 -12.42 -1.02 10.72
N SER A 43 -11.33 -0.34 11.09
CA SER A 43 -10.04 -0.37 10.37
C SER A 43 -8.94 -1.07 11.18
N GLU A 44 -9.30 -1.92 12.14
CA GLU A 44 -8.34 -2.66 12.95
C GLU A 44 -7.70 -3.78 12.12
N VAL A 45 -6.38 -3.69 11.93
CA VAL A 45 -5.59 -4.68 11.20
C VAL A 45 -4.46 -5.18 12.10
N GLY A 46 -4.18 -6.48 12.04
CA GLY A 46 -3.11 -7.10 12.81
C GLY A 46 -2.44 -8.24 12.05
N ILE A 47 -1.16 -8.46 12.36
CA ILE A 47 -0.31 -9.51 11.83
C ILE A 47 0.38 -10.18 13.01
N GLU A 48 0.39 -11.51 13.01
CA GLU A 48 1.14 -12.32 13.96
C GLU A 48 2.42 -12.86 13.31
N TYR A 49 3.52 -12.81 14.05
CA TYR A 49 4.81 -13.34 13.64
C TYR A 49 5.18 -14.54 14.52
N PRO A 50 4.91 -15.77 14.06
CA PRO A 50 5.18 -16.98 14.82
C PRO A 50 6.67 -17.39 14.73
N PHE A 51 7.57 -16.50 15.15
CA PHE A 51 9.03 -16.71 15.09
C PHE A 51 9.53 -17.93 15.89
N SER A 52 8.75 -18.39 16.87
CA SER A 52 9.07 -19.59 17.65
C SER A 52 8.89 -20.89 16.86
N THR A 53 8.01 -20.89 15.86
CA THR A 53 7.68 -22.09 15.06
C THR A 53 8.08 -21.99 13.59
N ASP A 54 8.09 -20.77 13.03
CA ASP A 54 8.44 -20.52 11.63
C ASP A 54 9.89 -20.03 11.52
N GLU A 55 10.81 -20.98 11.33
CA GLU A 55 12.23 -20.68 11.17
C GLU A 55 12.56 -19.93 9.87
N PHE A 56 11.77 -20.10 8.80
CA PHE A 56 12.01 -19.36 7.55
C PHE A 56 11.67 -17.88 7.72
N LEU A 57 10.53 -17.59 8.34
CA LEU A 57 10.15 -16.24 8.71
C LEU A 57 11.20 -15.63 9.65
N LYS A 58 11.59 -16.35 10.69
CA LYS A 58 12.62 -15.91 11.63
C LYS A 58 13.94 -15.54 10.95
N GLU A 59 14.47 -16.38 10.05
CA GLU A 59 15.70 -16.07 9.30
C GLU A 59 15.57 -14.81 8.44
N THR A 60 14.39 -14.59 7.85
CA THR A 60 14.11 -13.39 7.06
C THR A 60 14.18 -12.11 7.91
N TYR A 61 13.75 -12.18 9.17
CA TYR A 61 13.73 -11.05 10.10
C TYR A 61 14.99 -10.96 10.98
N LYS A 62 15.90 -11.93 10.89
CA LYS A 62 17.12 -11.99 11.70
C LYS A 62 18.33 -11.44 10.95
N ASN A 63 19.09 -10.55 11.59
CA ASN A 63 20.34 -10.04 11.07
C ASN A 63 21.51 -11.02 11.35
N PRO A 64 22.71 -10.81 10.76
CA PRO A 64 23.86 -11.70 11.01
C PRO A 64 24.33 -11.82 12.47
N TRP A 65 23.93 -10.88 13.35
CA TRP A 65 24.23 -10.89 14.78
C TRP A 65 23.14 -11.56 15.63
N GLY A 66 22.10 -12.11 15.00
CA GLY A 66 20.99 -12.75 15.70
C GLY A 66 19.96 -11.80 16.29
N GLU A 67 19.97 -10.52 15.89
CA GLU A 67 18.99 -9.52 16.32
C GLU A 67 17.95 -9.26 15.21
N MET A 68 16.83 -8.63 15.56
CA MET A 68 15.80 -8.31 14.58
C MET A 68 16.26 -7.22 13.59
N ARG A 69 15.95 -7.42 12.30
CA ARG A 69 16.17 -6.46 11.23
C ARG A 69 15.14 -5.33 11.32
N PHE A 70 15.53 -4.22 11.93
CA PHE A 70 14.64 -3.04 12.03
C PHE A 70 14.07 -2.58 10.69
N GLY A 71 14.82 -2.69 9.59
CA GLY A 71 14.31 -2.36 8.26
C GLY A 71 13.08 -3.19 7.86
N LYS A 72 13.03 -4.48 8.22
CA LYS A 72 11.87 -5.34 7.97
C LYS A 72 10.67 -4.95 8.81
N ILE A 73 10.88 -4.60 10.07
CA ILE A 73 9.81 -4.11 10.94
C ILE A 73 9.22 -2.80 10.37
N LEU A 74 10.08 -1.88 9.91
CA LEU A 74 9.63 -0.61 9.33
C LEU A 74 8.88 -0.78 8.00
N GLU A 75 9.29 -1.75 7.18
CA GLU A 75 8.60 -2.14 5.95
C GLU A 75 7.17 -2.64 6.27
N ASP A 76 7.05 -3.55 7.23
CA ASP A 76 5.75 -4.07 7.65
C ASP A 76 4.87 -3.01 8.33
N LEU A 77 5.47 -2.11 9.11
CA LEU A 77 4.77 -0.99 9.73
C LEU A 77 4.12 -0.07 8.67
N ASP A 78 4.84 0.22 7.58
CA ASP A 78 4.31 1.03 6.48
C ASP A 78 3.19 0.28 5.73
N ALA A 79 3.39 -1.00 5.44
CA ALA A 79 2.37 -1.85 4.81
C ALA A 79 1.09 -1.95 5.66
N LEU A 80 1.23 -2.15 6.98
CA LEU A 80 0.11 -2.19 7.91
C LEU A 80 -0.62 -0.85 7.95
N ALA A 81 0.09 0.28 8.04
CA ALA A 81 -0.50 1.61 8.05
C ALA A 81 -1.27 1.90 6.75
N GLY A 82 -0.72 1.49 5.61
CA GLY A 82 -1.40 1.56 4.31
C GLY A 82 -2.71 0.77 4.30
N ASN A 83 -2.69 -0.48 4.80
CA ASN A 83 -3.89 -1.32 4.88
C ASN A 83 -4.95 -0.73 5.83
N ILE A 84 -4.54 -0.24 7.02
CA ILE A 84 -5.45 0.42 7.97
C ILE A 84 -6.13 1.62 7.30
N ALA A 85 -5.36 2.47 6.62
CA ALA A 85 -5.90 3.64 5.92
C ALA A 85 -6.84 3.24 4.78
N PHE A 86 -6.50 2.18 4.03
CA PHE A 86 -7.33 1.64 2.96
C PHE A 86 -8.67 1.12 3.47
N GLU A 87 -8.67 0.35 4.56
CA GLU A 87 -9.89 -0.15 5.18
C GLU A 87 -10.75 0.98 5.80
N HIS A 88 -10.12 2.04 6.30
CA HIS A 88 -10.83 3.16 6.93
C HIS A 88 -11.53 4.07 5.91
N VAL A 89 -10.93 4.28 4.74
CA VAL A 89 -11.45 5.21 3.72
C VAL A 89 -12.51 4.51 2.86
N GLU A 90 -13.61 5.20 2.56
CA GLU A 90 -14.62 4.71 1.62
C GLU A 90 -14.28 5.05 0.16
N GLY A 91 -14.82 4.27 -0.77
CA GLY A 91 -14.59 4.42 -2.22
C GLY A 91 -13.40 3.60 -2.72
N ASN A 92 -12.76 4.08 -3.79
CA ASN A 92 -11.54 3.49 -4.36
C ASN A 92 -10.35 4.43 -4.14
N PRO A 93 -9.82 4.53 -2.90
CA PRO A 93 -8.82 5.52 -2.57
C PRO A 93 -7.45 5.14 -3.14
N LEU A 94 -6.76 6.12 -3.69
CA LEU A 94 -5.32 6.06 -3.91
C LEU A 94 -4.65 6.64 -2.66
N ILE A 95 -3.98 5.80 -1.89
CA ILE A 95 -3.37 6.17 -0.61
C ILE A 95 -1.85 6.09 -0.73
N VAL A 96 -1.18 7.03 -0.07
CA VAL A 96 0.27 7.09 0.05
C VAL A 96 0.65 7.47 1.48
N THR A 97 1.78 6.97 1.96
CA THR A 97 2.36 7.43 3.22
C THR A 97 3.00 8.80 3.01
N ALA A 98 2.34 9.86 3.52
CA ALA A 98 2.83 11.23 3.38
C ALA A 98 4.05 11.52 4.29
N GLY A 99 4.13 10.84 5.43
CA GLY A 99 5.21 11.00 6.39
C GLY A 99 4.92 10.25 7.69
N VAL A 100 5.93 10.16 8.55
CA VAL A 100 5.85 9.53 9.88
C VAL A 100 6.31 10.56 10.91
N ASP A 101 5.52 10.78 11.97
CA ASP A 101 5.84 11.77 13.01
C ASP A 101 6.98 11.29 13.92
N ARG A 102 6.73 10.29 14.77
CA ARG A 102 7.73 9.78 15.71
C ARG A 102 7.61 8.28 15.91
N ILE A 103 8.75 7.61 15.79
CA ILE A 103 8.91 6.20 16.16
C ILE A 103 9.63 6.14 17.51
N ARG A 104 9.03 5.46 18.49
CA ARG A 104 9.65 5.22 19.80
C ARG A 104 9.79 3.73 20.04
N LEU A 105 11.02 3.30 20.28
CA LEU A 105 11.31 1.94 20.71
C LEU A 105 11.29 1.88 22.24
N ARG A 106 10.33 1.15 22.82
CA ARG A 106 10.26 0.94 24.27
C ARG A 106 11.21 -0.16 24.72
N GLU A 107 11.17 -1.28 23.99
CA GLU A 107 11.99 -2.46 24.23
C GLU A 107 12.49 -2.99 22.89
N ARG A 108 13.64 -3.67 22.89
CA ARG A 108 14.14 -4.31 21.66
C ARG A 108 13.29 -5.54 21.35
N PRO A 109 12.76 -5.69 20.12
CA PRO A 109 11.99 -6.86 19.73
C PRO A 109 12.85 -8.11 19.82
N ASN A 110 12.32 -9.16 20.43
CA ASN A 110 13.01 -10.42 20.59
C ASN A 110 12.67 -11.34 19.40
N ILE A 111 13.66 -11.63 18.56
CA ILE A 111 13.51 -12.54 17.40
C ILE A 111 13.26 -14.00 17.81
N GLY A 112 13.51 -14.36 19.07
CA GLY A 112 13.26 -15.71 19.60
C GLY A 112 11.85 -15.92 20.16
N ALA A 113 11.02 -14.87 20.20
CA ALA A 113 9.66 -14.93 20.72
C ALA A 113 8.67 -14.43 19.67
N ASP A 114 7.47 -14.98 19.69
CA ASP A 114 6.40 -14.55 18.79
C ASP A 114 6.07 -13.06 19.04
N GLN A 115 5.78 -12.35 17.96
CA GLN A 115 5.47 -10.92 18.00
C GLN A 115 4.13 -10.65 17.33
N GLN A 116 3.52 -9.52 17.66
CA GLN A 116 2.31 -9.03 17.02
C GLN A 116 2.51 -7.58 16.59
N LEU A 117 2.07 -7.26 15.38
CA LEU A 117 1.96 -5.90 14.89
C LEU A 117 0.49 -5.60 14.61
N SER A 118 -0.05 -4.54 15.20
CA SER A 118 -1.44 -4.14 15.00
C SER A 118 -1.64 -2.63 15.09
N GLY A 119 -2.74 -2.15 14.53
CA GLY A 119 -3.10 -0.74 14.56
C GLY A 119 -4.50 -0.46 14.03
N ARG A 120 -4.89 0.81 14.14
CA ARG A 120 -6.14 1.40 13.64
C ARG A 120 -5.99 2.93 13.56
N VAL A 121 -6.90 3.58 12.84
CA VAL A 121 -7.03 5.06 12.80
C VAL A 121 -7.54 5.60 14.14
#